data_AF-G0U0W0-F1
#
_entry.id   AF-G0U0W0-F1
#
_cell.length_a   1.000
_cell.length_b   1.000
_cell.length_c   1.000
_cell.angle_alpha   90.00
_cell.angle_beta   90.00
_cell.angle_gamma   90.00
#
_symmetry.space_group_name_H-M   'P 1'
#
loop_
_entity.id
_entity.type
_entity.pdbx_description
1 polymer ?
#
loop_
_entity_poly.entity_id
_entity_poly.type
_entity_poly.pdbx_seq_one_letter_code
_entity_poly.pdbx_strand_id
1 'polypeptide(L)'
;MNGLRLVSRTWHLRICAPALALLVVAVHVATRGVWTTSDYLQENVSNTVHSALGESNSNSQYAVCTLQLERLRHAEAEAAQALKFATMWRDGLSRTVHSAEKGSGIARKCKRKEDHTKRESSGGNGIGPDGSKVAGWKQTANLFAAFSREIEHWLNQTRTKKPSLRACNSATKRYSVIFDAGSTGSRVHVYRFGLTATRQGTAALNQSQGNSLLSNLRIEDELFLENHQPLSSFEDLTEAAASLKPLLEAARQRVPAELHACAGIELKATAGLRRVGSERAEKILAAVRREFQLHPFWLRSELDAVRILEGREEGPLAWLTVNFLLGSLGADGKTATILDLGGGSTQIVMHPANKDVLNGHDEFSHAFNINGRSIVVYQHSYEGYGLNAAREQLLAAVSSSLHSSTGDTVTSSMLKVEFPCFPIGYSHKESGVSNGLLSQGVVPSLQACIDLFRRYVVRADDPCGSSSCSFNGVFQPDVTTSVSGPVYAFSFYYDLLRPHVPGGTDVVRLQDVIDIADHVCRVAEFEAGAKRSDNLNASSPSLKPEWECLHHSYIVALLRYGFRFSPQQELHIAKKIAGFETSWSLGASIASLEQMG
;
A
#
# COMPACT_ATOMS: atom_id res chain seq x y z
N MET A 1 28.24 -18.32 -67.40
CA MET A 1 28.98 -17.11 -67.83
C MET A 1 28.72 -16.05 -66.78
N ASN A 2 29.55 -15.97 -65.74
CA ASN A 2 30.75 -15.10 -65.63
C ASN A 2 30.37 -13.60 -65.68
N GLY A 3 30.74 -12.73 -64.73
CA GLY A 3 31.68 -12.82 -63.61
C GLY A 3 31.48 -11.64 -62.63
N LEU A 4 31.83 -11.78 -61.33
CA LEU A 4 33.07 -11.27 -60.72
C LEU A 4 33.25 -9.74 -60.95
N ARG A 5 33.35 -8.82 -59.97
CA ARG A 5 34.00 -8.84 -58.65
C ARG A 5 33.76 -7.49 -57.90
N LEU A 6 33.70 -7.56 -56.55
CA LEU A 6 34.46 -6.79 -55.52
C LEU A 6 34.63 -5.25 -55.69
N VAL A 7 34.41 -4.31 -54.75
CA VAL A 7 34.67 -4.19 -53.29
C VAL A 7 33.89 -2.97 -52.76
N SER A 8 33.36 -3.00 -51.52
CA SER A 8 33.21 -1.84 -50.57
C SER A 8 31.91 -1.73 -49.73
N ARG A 9 31.01 -2.73 -49.71
CA ARG A 9 29.75 -2.58 -48.93
C ARG A 9 29.60 -3.44 -47.67
N THR A 10 30.61 -4.22 -47.28
CA THR A 10 30.52 -5.15 -46.13
C THR A 10 30.91 -4.56 -44.77
N TRP A 11 31.50 -3.37 -44.71
CA TRP A 11 31.96 -2.77 -43.44
C TRP A 11 30.90 -1.94 -42.70
N HIS A 12 29.91 -1.35 -43.39
CA HIS A 12 28.89 -0.52 -42.73
C HIS A 12 27.69 -1.30 -42.19
N LEU A 13 27.36 -2.47 -42.73
CA LEU A 13 26.16 -3.24 -42.34
C LEU A 13 26.38 -4.22 -41.18
N ARG A 14 27.63 -4.58 -40.84
CA ARG A 14 27.94 -5.45 -39.69
C ARG A 14 28.11 -4.70 -38.36
N ILE A 15 28.21 -3.38 -38.40
CA ILE A 15 28.39 -2.54 -37.21
C ILE A 15 27.04 -2.18 -36.56
N CYS A 16 25.95 -2.11 -37.33
CA CYS A 16 24.67 -1.64 -36.81
C CYS A 16 23.90 -2.66 -35.96
N ALA A 17 23.96 -3.97 -36.24
CA ALA A 17 23.16 -4.96 -35.48
C ALA A 17 23.68 -5.20 -34.03
N PRO A 18 25.01 -5.37 -33.80
CA PRO A 18 25.54 -5.48 -32.44
C PRO A 18 25.48 -4.13 -31.69
N ALA A 19 25.67 -3.01 -32.40
CA ALA A 19 25.56 -1.68 -31.81
C ALA A 19 24.11 -1.33 -31.42
N LEU A 20 23.10 -1.80 -32.15
CA LEU A 20 21.69 -1.69 -31.76
C LEU A 20 21.39 -2.52 -30.50
N ALA A 21 21.86 -3.78 -30.45
CA ALA A 21 21.68 -4.63 -29.27
C ALA A 21 22.35 -4.04 -28.02
N LEU A 22 23.55 -3.46 -28.20
CA LEU A 22 24.26 -2.73 -27.14
C LEU A 22 23.57 -1.41 -26.77
N LEU A 23 22.92 -0.72 -27.71
CA LEU A 23 22.08 0.45 -27.43
C LEU A 23 20.83 0.08 -26.65
N VAL A 24 20.21 -1.07 -26.95
CA VAL A 24 19.05 -1.60 -26.22
C VAL A 24 19.45 -1.96 -24.79
N VAL A 25 20.59 -2.65 -24.59
CA VAL A 25 21.15 -2.92 -23.26
C VAL A 25 21.55 -1.61 -22.55
N ALA A 26 22.15 -0.65 -23.25
CA ALA A 26 22.51 0.67 -22.69
C ALA A 26 21.30 1.49 -22.26
N VAL A 27 20.23 1.51 -23.06
CA VAL A 27 18.96 2.16 -22.72
C VAL A 27 18.28 1.42 -21.57
N HIS A 28 18.34 0.09 -21.51
CA HIS A 28 17.81 -0.69 -20.37
C HIS A 28 18.57 -0.46 -19.06
N VAL A 29 19.91 -0.43 -19.12
CA VAL A 29 20.78 -0.23 -17.94
C VAL A 29 20.75 1.23 -17.47
N ALA A 30 20.69 2.20 -18.38
CA ALA A 30 20.74 3.63 -18.04
C ALA A 30 19.38 4.23 -17.61
N THR A 31 18.24 3.59 -17.91
CA THR A 31 16.91 4.17 -17.62
C THR A 31 16.19 3.59 -16.41
N ARG A 32 16.61 2.42 -15.88
CA ARG A 32 15.82 1.71 -14.86
C ARG A 32 16.68 0.93 -13.88
N GLY A 33 16.52 1.24 -12.59
CA GLY A 33 17.19 0.54 -11.49
C GLY A 33 16.81 -0.93 -11.41
N VAL A 34 17.68 -1.72 -10.77
CA VAL A 34 17.63 -3.20 -10.65
C VAL A 34 16.35 -3.75 -9.99
N TRP A 35 15.43 -2.89 -9.52
CA TRP A 35 14.14 -3.26 -8.92
C TRP A 35 12.94 -3.12 -9.87
N THR A 36 13.05 -2.41 -10.99
CA THR A 36 11.92 -2.11 -11.90
C THR A 36 11.81 -3.03 -13.12
N THR A 37 12.57 -4.14 -13.15
CA THR A 37 12.65 -5.05 -14.30
C THR A 37 11.58 -6.16 -14.33
N SER A 38 10.53 -6.07 -13.49
CA SER A 38 9.49 -7.11 -13.41
C SER A 38 8.67 -7.25 -14.69
N ASP A 39 8.24 -6.14 -15.30
CA ASP A 39 7.13 -6.22 -16.27
C ASP A 39 7.56 -6.48 -17.72
N TYR A 40 8.76 -6.06 -18.14
CA TYR A 40 9.20 -6.24 -19.55
C TYR A 40 9.94 -7.57 -19.81
N LEU A 41 10.58 -8.15 -18.77
CA LEU A 41 11.15 -9.51 -18.84
C LEU A 41 10.07 -10.60 -18.74
N GLN A 42 8.86 -10.25 -18.33
CA GLN A 42 7.69 -11.14 -18.38
C GLN A 42 7.21 -11.41 -19.81
N GLU A 43 7.34 -10.46 -20.75
CA GLU A 43 6.82 -10.64 -22.13
C GLU A 43 7.88 -11.13 -23.13
N ASN A 44 9.11 -10.59 -23.13
CA ASN A 44 10.03 -10.82 -24.25
C ASN A 44 10.99 -12.01 -24.10
N VAL A 45 11.29 -12.45 -22.88
CA VAL A 45 12.05 -13.71 -22.65
C VAL A 45 11.12 -14.92 -22.60
N SER A 46 9.84 -14.69 -22.29
CA SER A 46 8.78 -15.70 -22.29
C SER A 46 8.68 -16.43 -23.64
N ASN A 47 8.76 -15.70 -24.75
CA ASN A 47 8.68 -16.30 -26.09
C ASN A 47 9.88 -17.15 -26.50
N THR A 48 11.06 -16.93 -25.91
CA THR A 48 12.27 -17.73 -26.23
C THR A 48 12.44 -18.92 -25.29
N VAL A 49 11.88 -18.86 -24.06
CA VAL A 49 11.96 -19.95 -23.08
C VAL A 49 10.73 -20.87 -23.13
N HIS A 50 9.54 -20.39 -23.49
CA HIS A 50 8.35 -21.24 -23.71
C HIS A 50 8.53 -22.25 -24.86
N SER A 51 9.42 -21.97 -25.81
CA SER A 51 9.74 -22.93 -26.88
C SER A 51 10.76 -24.00 -26.45
N ALA A 52 11.46 -23.81 -25.33
CA ALA A 52 12.52 -24.70 -24.84
C ALA A 52 12.12 -25.51 -23.59
N LEU A 53 11.15 -25.03 -22.80
CA LEU A 53 10.62 -25.73 -21.63
C LEU A 53 9.12 -25.91 -21.83
N GLY A 54 8.73 -27.16 -22.14
CA GLY A 54 7.33 -27.54 -22.30
C GLY A 54 6.48 -27.05 -21.14
N GLU A 55 5.29 -26.56 -21.49
CA GLU A 55 4.29 -25.96 -20.60
C GLU A 55 4.10 -26.78 -19.31
N SER A 56 4.59 -26.27 -18.18
CA SER A 56 3.95 -26.41 -16.87
C SER A 56 4.69 -25.63 -15.79
N ASN A 57 3.90 -25.03 -14.89
CA ASN A 57 4.28 -24.54 -13.56
C ASN A 57 5.11 -23.26 -13.45
N SER A 58 4.44 -22.12 -13.67
CA SER A 58 4.74 -20.88 -12.95
C SER A 58 3.67 -20.70 -11.87
N ASN A 59 4.02 -20.83 -10.58
CA ASN A 59 3.41 -20.14 -9.43
C ASN A 59 3.97 -20.73 -8.13
N SER A 60 5.10 -20.17 -7.68
CA SER A 60 5.46 -20.09 -6.27
C SER A 60 6.63 -19.13 -6.08
N GLN A 61 6.75 -18.51 -4.90
CA GLN A 61 7.87 -17.62 -4.55
C GLN A 61 9.24 -18.33 -4.67
N TYR A 62 9.26 -19.65 -4.48
CA TYR A 62 10.42 -20.51 -4.77
C TYR A 62 10.74 -20.53 -6.27
N ALA A 63 9.74 -20.57 -7.14
CA ALA A 63 9.92 -20.42 -8.58
C ALA A 63 10.32 -18.98 -8.94
N VAL A 64 9.74 -17.93 -8.35
CA VAL A 64 10.04 -16.52 -8.70
C VAL A 64 11.46 -16.10 -8.34
N CYS A 65 11.92 -16.34 -7.11
CA CYS A 65 13.29 -15.95 -6.73
C CYS A 65 14.35 -16.86 -7.36
N THR A 66 14.04 -18.13 -7.63
CA THR A 66 14.92 -19.04 -8.41
C THR A 66 14.99 -18.61 -9.87
N LEU A 67 13.85 -18.30 -10.49
CA LEU A 67 13.75 -17.77 -11.84
C LEU A 67 14.43 -16.40 -11.94
N GLN A 68 14.31 -15.54 -10.93
CA GLN A 68 15.05 -14.27 -10.85
C GLN A 68 16.55 -14.51 -10.74
N LEU A 69 17.01 -15.49 -9.94
CA LEU A 69 18.42 -15.87 -9.87
C LEU A 69 18.93 -16.42 -11.21
N GLU A 70 18.13 -17.20 -11.93
CA GLU A 70 18.47 -17.72 -13.26
C GLU A 70 18.48 -16.63 -14.33
N ARG A 71 17.47 -15.76 -14.35
CA ARG A 71 17.42 -14.56 -15.19
C ARG A 71 18.60 -13.63 -14.91
N LEU A 72 18.93 -13.42 -13.64
CA LEU A 72 20.08 -12.62 -13.22
C LEU A 72 21.39 -13.26 -13.70
N ARG A 73 21.55 -14.58 -13.58
CA ARG A 73 22.72 -15.30 -14.11
C ARG A 73 22.84 -15.15 -15.63
N HIS A 74 21.72 -15.21 -16.37
CA HIS A 74 21.72 -15.04 -17.82
C HIS A 74 22.09 -13.60 -18.20
N ALA A 75 21.46 -12.61 -17.57
CA ALA A 75 21.75 -11.19 -17.79
C ALA A 75 23.21 -10.85 -17.45
N GLU A 76 23.78 -11.45 -16.40
CA GLU A 76 25.20 -11.31 -16.08
C GLU A 76 26.13 -11.90 -17.14
N ALA A 77 25.76 -13.05 -17.73
CA ALA A 77 26.53 -13.65 -18.81
C ALA A 77 26.55 -12.74 -20.05
N GLU A 78 25.39 -12.18 -20.42
CA GLU A 78 25.26 -11.22 -21.51
C GLU A 78 26.01 -9.91 -21.23
N ALA A 79 25.86 -9.35 -20.01
CA ALA A 79 26.57 -8.15 -19.59
C ALA A 79 28.09 -8.35 -19.57
N ALA A 80 28.57 -9.49 -19.08
CA ALA A 80 29.99 -9.83 -19.12
C ALA A 80 30.52 -9.95 -20.56
N GLN A 81 29.71 -10.46 -21.50
CA GLN A 81 30.07 -10.52 -22.91
C GLN A 81 30.09 -9.11 -23.55
N ALA A 82 29.11 -8.27 -23.23
CA ALA A 82 29.05 -6.88 -23.66
C ALA A 82 30.25 -6.07 -23.13
N LEU A 83 30.64 -6.29 -21.86
CA LEU A 83 31.81 -5.64 -21.27
C LEU A 83 33.11 -6.04 -21.98
N LYS A 84 33.29 -7.33 -22.28
CA LYS A 84 34.45 -7.81 -23.06
C LYS A 84 34.51 -7.16 -24.44
N PHE A 85 33.37 -7.04 -25.11
CA PHE A 85 33.30 -6.39 -26.41
C PHE A 85 33.62 -4.88 -26.33
N ALA A 86 33.00 -4.18 -25.37
CA ALA A 86 33.18 -2.74 -25.19
C ALA A 86 34.63 -2.38 -24.83
N THR A 87 35.25 -3.14 -23.93
CA THR A 87 36.66 -2.97 -23.55
C THR A 87 37.61 -3.27 -24.71
N MET A 88 37.35 -4.34 -25.48
CA MET A 88 38.12 -4.65 -26.69
C MET A 88 38.08 -3.50 -27.73
N TRP A 89 36.90 -2.92 -27.97
CA TRP A 89 36.74 -1.80 -28.91
C TRP A 89 37.34 -0.50 -28.39
N ARG A 90 37.15 -0.19 -27.11
CA ARG A 90 37.82 0.92 -26.43
C ARG A 90 39.33 0.82 -26.65
N ASP A 91 39.94 -0.31 -26.30
CA ASP A 91 41.39 -0.50 -26.35
C ASP A 91 41.91 -0.53 -27.80
N GLY A 92 41.16 -1.13 -28.72
CA GLY A 92 41.46 -1.14 -30.15
C GLY A 92 41.46 0.27 -30.76
N LEU A 93 40.43 1.07 -30.48
CA LEU A 93 40.32 2.44 -30.95
C LEU A 93 41.33 3.35 -30.28
N SER A 94 41.56 3.23 -28.97
CA SER A 94 42.59 4.00 -28.27
C SER A 94 43.99 3.71 -28.82
N ARG A 95 44.32 2.44 -29.13
CA ARG A 95 45.57 2.08 -29.81
C ARG A 95 45.67 2.69 -31.20
N THR A 96 44.56 2.67 -31.96
CA THR A 96 44.49 3.25 -33.30
C THR A 96 44.69 4.76 -33.28
N VAL A 97 44.04 5.46 -32.35
CA VAL A 97 44.20 6.91 -32.10
C VAL A 97 45.65 7.22 -31.72
N HIS A 98 46.23 6.48 -30.76
CA HIS A 98 47.62 6.67 -30.34
C HIS A 98 48.62 6.45 -31.48
N SER A 99 48.39 5.44 -32.32
CA SER A 99 49.20 5.16 -33.51
C SER A 99 49.06 6.25 -34.57
N ALA A 100 47.85 6.76 -34.79
CA ALA A 100 47.58 7.84 -35.75
C ALA A 100 48.17 9.18 -35.29
N GLU A 101 48.10 9.50 -33.99
CA GLU A 101 48.71 10.68 -33.39
C GLU A 101 50.24 10.61 -33.43
N LYS A 102 50.85 9.43 -33.18
CA LYS A 102 52.30 9.22 -33.34
C LYS A 102 52.76 9.31 -34.81
N GLY A 103 52.02 8.72 -35.74
CA GLY A 103 52.32 8.79 -37.18
C GLY A 103 52.21 10.21 -37.76
N SER A 104 51.21 10.97 -37.30
CA SER A 104 51.05 12.41 -37.58
C SER A 104 52.22 13.25 -37.04
N GLY A 105 52.72 12.94 -35.84
CA GLY A 105 53.88 13.59 -35.24
C GLY A 105 55.19 13.36 -36.00
N ILE A 106 55.37 12.18 -36.59
CA ILE A 106 56.54 11.85 -37.42
C ILE A 106 56.44 12.58 -38.78
N ALA A 107 55.25 12.61 -39.40
CA ALA A 107 55.03 13.33 -40.67
C ALA A 107 55.24 14.86 -40.54
N ARG A 108 54.91 15.45 -39.39
CA ARG A 108 55.20 16.87 -39.11
C ARG A 108 56.69 17.16 -38.90
N LYS A 109 57.48 16.20 -38.39
CA LYS A 109 58.94 16.35 -38.26
C LYS A 109 59.68 16.26 -39.60
N CYS A 110 59.20 15.46 -40.55
CA CYS A 110 59.82 15.36 -41.89
C CYS A 110 59.56 16.57 -42.79
N LYS A 111 58.48 17.35 -42.56
CA LYS A 111 58.13 18.52 -43.40
C LYS A 111 58.94 19.80 -43.13
N ARG A 112 59.91 19.78 -42.20
CA ARG A 112 60.69 20.95 -41.78
C ARG A 112 62.14 20.96 -42.28
N LYS A 113 62.53 20.05 -43.18
CA LYS A 113 63.94 19.86 -43.56
C LYS A 113 64.28 19.77 -45.06
N GLU A 114 63.36 20.07 -45.97
CA GLU A 114 63.67 20.11 -47.40
C GLU A 114 63.08 21.37 -48.05
N ASP A 115 63.92 22.40 -48.17
CA ASP A 115 63.71 23.54 -49.04
C ASP A 115 65.03 23.79 -49.76
N HIS A 116 65.21 23.17 -50.93
CA HIS A 116 65.99 23.66 -52.08
C HIS A 116 65.98 22.64 -53.24
N THR A 117 65.65 23.15 -54.43
CA THR A 117 65.87 22.64 -55.81
C THR A 117 64.88 21.63 -56.46
N LYS A 118 64.39 22.06 -57.64
CA LYS A 118 63.50 21.43 -58.65
C LYS A 118 64.14 20.14 -59.23
N ARG A 119 63.46 19.11 -59.76
CA ARG A 119 62.31 19.03 -60.70
C ARG A 119 61.84 17.55 -60.84
N GLU A 120 60.54 17.36 -61.12
CA GLU A 120 59.85 16.22 -61.80
C GLU A 120 59.98 14.76 -61.29
N SER A 121 58.90 14.22 -60.72
CA SER A 121 58.19 13.00 -61.19
C SER A 121 57.00 12.61 -60.29
N SER A 122 55.91 12.18 -60.93
CA SER A 122 54.76 11.37 -60.48
C SER A 122 54.39 11.30 -58.99
N GLY A 123 53.17 11.77 -58.69
CA GLY A 123 52.58 11.80 -57.35
C GLY A 123 52.28 10.43 -56.74
N GLY A 124 52.84 10.21 -55.54
CA GLY A 124 52.37 9.25 -54.55
C GLY A 124 51.81 10.00 -53.35
N ASN A 125 50.49 10.13 -53.26
CA ASN A 125 49.81 10.75 -52.12
C ASN A 125 49.77 9.77 -50.93
N GLY A 126 50.80 9.81 -50.08
CA GLY A 126 50.75 9.27 -48.72
C GLY A 126 49.96 10.20 -47.81
N ILE A 127 48.63 10.14 -47.85
CA ILE A 127 47.76 10.91 -46.97
C ILE A 127 47.57 10.13 -45.66
N GLY A 128 48.24 10.58 -44.59
CA GLY A 128 47.92 10.15 -43.23
C GLY A 128 46.45 10.47 -42.88
N PRO A 129 45.84 9.76 -41.92
CA PRO A 129 44.41 9.90 -41.64
C PRO A 129 44.04 11.36 -41.29
N ASP A 130 42.99 11.85 -41.94
CA ASP A 130 42.36 13.16 -41.71
C ASP A 130 42.05 13.37 -40.21
N GLY A 131 42.39 14.55 -39.67
CA GLY A 131 42.20 14.89 -38.25
C GLY A 131 40.76 14.77 -37.77
N SER A 132 39.78 14.93 -38.68
CA SER A 132 38.36 14.68 -38.42
C SER A 132 38.08 13.21 -38.06
N LYS A 133 38.77 12.26 -38.71
CA LYS A 133 38.62 10.82 -38.45
C LYS A 133 39.23 10.41 -37.10
N VAL A 134 40.37 10.99 -36.74
CA VAL A 134 41.03 10.72 -35.45
C VAL A 134 40.16 11.26 -34.29
N ALA A 135 39.56 12.44 -34.46
CA ALA A 135 38.61 13.00 -33.50
C ALA A 135 37.36 12.09 -33.34
N GLY A 136 36.82 11.59 -34.45
CA GLY A 136 35.72 10.62 -34.44
C GLY A 136 36.07 9.32 -33.71
N TRP A 137 37.25 8.74 -33.94
CA TRP A 137 37.70 7.55 -33.22
C TRP A 137 37.88 7.78 -31.72
N LYS A 138 38.35 8.97 -31.32
CA LYS A 138 38.49 9.36 -29.92
C LYS A 138 37.14 9.49 -29.22
N GLN A 139 36.15 10.10 -29.88
CA GLN A 139 34.78 10.16 -29.37
C GLN A 139 34.18 8.76 -29.20
N THR A 140 34.34 7.88 -30.20
CA THR A 140 33.85 6.50 -30.12
C THR A 140 34.55 5.70 -29.01
N ALA A 141 35.87 5.85 -28.83
CA ALA A 141 36.60 5.22 -27.73
C ALA A 141 36.11 5.69 -26.35
N ASN A 142 35.83 6.99 -26.20
CA ASN A 142 35.27 7.56 -24.97
C ASN A 142 33.86 7.01 -24.67
N LEU A 143 33.04 6.83 -25.70
CA LEU A 143 31.70 6.22 -25.57
C LEU A 143 31.81 4.78 -25.08
N PHE A 144 32.68 3.95 -25.68
CA PHE A 144 32.91 2.59 -25.21
C PHE A 144 33.51 2.53 -23.80
N ALA A 145 34.33 3.51 -23.41
CA ALA A 145 34.85 3.62 -22.05
C ALA A 145 33.75 3.96 -21.03
N ALA A 146 32.85 4.89 -21.35
CA ALA A 146 31.70 5.21 -20.52
C ALA A 146 30.75 4.01 -20.38
N PHE A 147 30.45 3.35 -21.49
CA PHE A 147 29.62 2.15 -21.52
C PHE A 147 30.22 0.97 -20.72
N SER A 148 31.53 0.76 -20.80
CA SER A 148 32.22 -0.26 -19.99
C SER A 148 32.09 0.01 -18.49
N ARG A 149 32.24 1.26 -18.05
CA ARG A 149 32.08 1.63 -16.63
C ARG A 149 30.67 1.38 -16.12
N GLU A 150 29.66 1.66 -16.94
CA GLU A 150 28.25 1.43 -16.58
C GLU A 150 27.94 -0.06 -16.42
N ILE A 151 28.42 -0.90 -17.34
CA ILE A 151 28.27 -2.36 -17.22
C ILE A 151 29.02 -2.92 -16.00
N GLU A 152 30.24 -2.45 -15.75
CA GLU A 152 31.01 -2.83 -14.56
C GLU A 152 30.29 -2.45 -13.25
N HIS A 153 29.69 -1.25 -13.23
CA HIS A 153 28.89 -0.80 -12.10
C HIS A 153 27.68 -1.71 -11.86
N TRP A 154 26.93 -2.03 -12.92
CA TRP A 154 25.79 -2.95 -12.86
C TRP A 154 26.20 -4.35 -12.40
N LEU A 155 27.26 -4.94 -12.97
CA LEU A 155 27.78 -6.26 -12.58
C LEU A 155 28.23 -6.31 -11.10
N ASN A 156 28.79 -5.22 -10.59
CA ASN A 156 29.12 -5.13 -9.16
C ASN A 156 27.86 -5.08 -8.29
N GLN A 157 26.83 -4.35 -8.70
CA GLN A 157 25.54 -4.33 -7.99
C GLN A 157 24.81 -5.68 -8.02
N THR A 158 24.90 -6.47 -9.09
CA THR A 158 24.28 -7.81 -9.13
C THR A 158 25.01 -8.78 -8.22
N ARG A 159 26.35 -8.69 -8.16
CA ARG A 159 27.18 -9.55 -7.31
C ARG A 159 26.89 -9.35 -5.82
N THR A 160 26.60 -8.12 -5.38
CA THR A 160 26.22 -7.82 -4.00
C THR A 160 24.80 -8.30 -3.63
N LYS A 161 23.91 -8.49 -4.61
CA LYS A 161 22.51 -8.94 -4.41
C LYS A 161 22.30 -10.47 -4.44
N LYS A 162 23.23 -11.24 -5.00
CA LYS A 162 23.13 -12.72 -5.04
C LYS A 162 22.99 -13.39 -3.67
N PRO A 163 23.72 -12.98 -2.61
CA PRO A 163 23.59 -13.59 -1.29
C PRO A 163 22.19 -13.41 -0.69
N SER A 164 21.57 -12.22 -0.84
CA SER A 164 20.22 -11.97 -0.32
C SER A 164 19.17 -12.80 -1.04
N LEU A 165 19.25 -12.94 -2.37
CA LEU A 165 18.34 -13.82 -3.13
C LEU A 165 18.46 -15.30 -2.71
N ARG A 166 19.66 -15.77 -2.40
CA ARG A 166 19.85 -17.13 -1.86
C ARG A 166 19.25 -17.27 -0.46
N ALA A 167 19.47 -16.27 0.41
CA ALA A 167 18.88 -16.26 1.75
C ALA A 167 17.35 -16.26 1.69
N CYS A 168 16.76 -15.47 0.79
CA CYS A 168 15.34 -15.44 0.52
C CYS A 168 14.77 -16.80 0.07
N ASN A 169 15.52 -17.56 -0.72
CA ASN A 169 15.11 -18.90 -1.17
C ASN A 169 15.18 -19.95 -0.05
N SER A 170 16.14 -19.84 0.87
CA SER A 170 16.28 -20.79 1.97
C SER A 170 15.55 -20.36 3.25
N ALA A 171 14.88 -19.20 3.24
CA ALA A 171 14.23 -18.65 4.41
C ALA A 171 12.99 -19.47 4.78
N THR A 172 12.96 -20.00 6.00
CA THR A 172 11.77 -20.61 6.62
C THR A 172 10.82 -19.57 7.20
N LYS A 173 11.24 -18.30 7.21
CA LYS A 173 10.48 -17.13 7.67
C LYS A 173 10.16 -16.22 6.50
N ARG A 174 8.94 -15.71 6.47
CA ARG A 174 8.50 -14.67 5.53
C ARG A 174 8.23 -13.39 6.31
N TYR A 175 8.57 -12.25 5.70
CA TYR A 175 8.34 -10.93 6.25
C TYR A 175 7.49 -10.11 5.29
N SER A 176 6.63 -9.27 5.84
CA SER A 176 5.80 -8.34 5.09
C SER A 176 5.71 -7.03 5.88
N VAL A 177 5.91 -5.92 5.17
CA VAL A 177 5.88 -4.56 5.71
C VAL A 177 4.67 -3.85 5.12
N ILE A 178 3.66 -3.57 5.95
CA ILE A 178 2.42 -2.91 5.52
C ILE A 178 2.29 -1.58 6.24
N PHE A 179 2.13 -0.51 5.46
CA PHE A 179 1.78 0.80 5.96
C PHE A 179 0.28 1.02 5.82
N ASP A 180 -0.37 1.34 6.94
CA ASP A 180 -1.75 1.83 6.98
C ASP A 180 -1.72 3.36 7.09
N ALA A 181 -2.08 4.05 6.01
CA ALA A 181 -2.20 5.51 6.00
C ALA A 181 -3.66 5.91 6.26
N GLY A 182 -3.99 5.90 7.55
CA GLY A 182 -5.31 6.24 8.08
C GLY A 182 -5.59 7.75 8.17
N SER A 183 -6.86 8.09 8.38
CA SER A 183 -7.31 9.48 8.57
C SER A 183 -6.79 10.16 9.84
N THR A 184 -6.32 9.41 10.83
CA THR A 184 -5.82 9.91 12.11
C THR A 184 -4.30 9.78 12.29
N GLY A 185 -3.62 9.09 11.36
CA GLY A 185 -2.21 8.80 11.46
C GLY A 185 -1.74 7.75 10.46
N SER A 186 -0.43 7.62 10.30
CA SER A 186 0.18 6.50 9.59
C SER A 186 0.75 5.48 10.57
N ARG A 187 0.60 4.20 10.22
CA ARG A 187 1.09 3.06 10.98
C ARG A 187 1.96 2.18 10.10
N VAL A 188 2.94 1.51 10.70
CA VAL A 188 3.66 0.41 10.06
C VAL A 188 3.43 -0.88 10.84
N HIS A 189 3.11 -1.93 10.11
CA HIS A 189 3.08 -3.30 10.57
C HIS A 189 4.24 -4.06 9.91
N VAL A 190 5.06 -4.74 10.70
CA VAL A 190 6.01 -5.73 10.18
C VAL A 190 5.64 -7.09 10.71
N TYR A 191 5.05 -7.90 9.84
CA TYR A 191 4.65 -9.26 10.16
C TYR A 191 5.78 -10.23 9.87
N ARG A 192 6.02 -11.15 10.80
CA ARG A 192 6.86 -12.33 10.60
C ARG A 192 6.00 -13.58 10.61
N PHE A 193 6.11 -14.36 9.55
CA PHE A 193 5.44 -15.65 9.43
C PHE A 193 6.45 -16.79 9.40
N GLY A 194 6.14 -17.88 10.08
CA GLY A 194 6.78 -19.17 9.88
C GLY A 194 6.02 -20.00 8.85
N LEU A 195 6.76 -20.70 8.00
CA LEU A 195 6.20 -21.72 7.13
C LEU A 195 6.29 -23.08 7.83
N THR A 196 5.16 -23.68 8.20
CA THR A 196 5.15 -25.04 8.72
C THR A 196 5.30 -26.01 7.56
N ALA A 197 6.42 -26.74 7.52
CA ALA A 197 6.53 -27.90 6.64
C ALA A 197 5.46 -28.92 7.05
N THR A 198 4.61 -29.32 6.12
CA THR A 198 3.77 -30.51 6.33
C THR A 198 4.70 -31.70 6.66
N ARG A 199 4.20 -32.69 7.40
CA ARG A 199 4.96 -33.89 7.83
C ARG A 199 5.50 -34.76 6.68
N GLN A 200 5.32 -34.35 5.44
CA GLN A 200 6.03 -34.86 4.29
C GLN A 200 6.97 -33.74 3.85
N GLY A 201 8.28 -33.99 3.89
CA GLY A 201 9.32 -32.99 3.64
C GLY A 201 9.16 -32.23 2.32
N THR A 202 10.16 -31.41 2.02
CA THR A 202 10.29 -30.47 0.87
C THR A 202 9.83 -30.94 -0.52
N ALA A 203 9.44 -32.20 -0.70
CA ALA A 203 8.77 -32.75 -1.88
C ALA A 203 7.24 -32.49 -1.95
N ALA A 204 6.55 -32.19 -0.83
CA ALA A 204 5.09 -31.97 -0.83
C ALA A 204 4.64 -30.58 -1.34
N LEU A 205 5.55 -29.61 -1.40
CA LEU A 205 5.29 -28.30 -2.03
C LEU A 205 5.21 -28.39 -3.57
N ASN A 206 5.67 -29.50 -4.16
CA ASN A 206 5.73 -29.69 -5.61
C ASN A 206 4.61 -30.59 -6.17
N GLN A 207 3.74 -31.15 -5.34
CA GLN A 207 2.74 -32.17 -5.76
C GLN A 207 1.28 -31.81 -5.52
N SER A 208 0.99 -30.54 -5.26
CA SER A 208 -0.38 -30.09 -5.16
C SER A 208 -0.71 -29.12 -6.29
N GLN A 209 -1.51 -29.58 -7.23
CA GLN A 209 -2.31 -28.64 -7.99
C GLN A 209 -3.28 -27.95 -7.01
N GLY A 210 -2.99 -26.68 -6.65
CA GLY A 210 -3.92 -25.80 -5.93
C GLY A 210 -3.63 -25.48 -4.45
N ASN A 211 -2.40 -25.52 -3.95
CA ASN A 211 -2.12 -25.28 -2.52
C ASN A 211 -1.98 -23.80 -2.14
N SER A 212 -3.07 -23.23 -1.64
CA SER A 212 -3.08 -21.98 -0.86
C SER A 212 -2.05 -22.01 0.28
N LEU A 213 -1.18 -20.99 0.34
CA LEU A 213 -0.14 -20.86 1.36
C LEU A 213 -0.71 -20.66 2.76
N LEU A 214 -1.96 -20.17 2.88
CA LEU A 214 -2.65 -19.96 4.15
C LEU A 214 -2.60 -21.17 5.08
N SER A 215 -2.77 -22.39 4.54
CA SER A 215 -2.73 -23.64 5.31
C SER A 215 -1.40 -23.90 6.04
N ASN A 216 -0.30 -23.32 5.58
CA ASN A 216 1.04 -23.51 6.12
C ASN A 216 1.63 -22.22 6.71
N LEU A 217 0.87 -21.13 6.70
CA LEU A 217 1.31 -19.82 7.16
C LEU A 217 0.94 -19.65 8.63
N ARG A 218 1.95 -19.49 9.48
CA ARG A 218 1.74 -19.18 10.90
C ARG A 218 2.32 -17.82 11.21
N ILE A 219 1.49 -16.89 11.70
CA ILE A 219 1.99 -15.63 12.24
C ILE A 219 2.75 -15.88 13.54
N GLU A 220 3.92 -15.26 13.70
CA GLU A 220 4.81 -15.47 14.84
C GLU A 220 5.13 -14.19 15.61
N ASP A 221 5.14 -13.05 14.92
CA ASP A 221 5.54 -11.77 15.50
C ASP A 221 5.01 -10.61 14.66
N GLU A 222 4.79 -9.48 15.32
CA GLU A 222 4.36 -8.21 14.75
C GLU A 222 5.13 -7.06 15.42
N LEU A 223 5.75 -6.22 14.61
CA LEU A 223 6.03 -4.83 15.01
C LEU A 223 4.87 -3.96 14.60
N PHE A 224 4.31 -3.19 15.54
CA PHE A 224 3.33 -2.14 15.28
C PHE A 224 3.85 -0.80 15.82
N LEU A 225 3.87 0.23 14.98
CA LEU A 225 4.20 1.59 15.36
C LEU A 225 3.28 2.58 14.64
N GLU A 226 2.91 3.66 15.32
CA GLU A 226 2.05 4.73 14.80
C GLU A 226 2.71 6.09 15.02
N ASN A 227 2.56 7.01 14.05
CA ASN A 227 3.10 8.37 14.15
C ASN A 227 2.02 9.46 14.41
N HIS A 228 0.73 9.11 14.44
CA HIS A 228 -0.41 10.03 14.58
C HIS A 228 -0.38 11.24 13.62
N GLN A 229 0.29 11.09 12.47
CA GLN A 229 0.42 12.10 11.45
C GLN A 229 -0.22 11.60 10.15
N PRO A 230 -1.50 11.94 9.88
CA PRO A 230 -2.18 11.47 8.68
C PRO A 230 -1.57 12.13 7.44
N LEU A 231 -1.34 11.36 6.37
CA LEU A 231 -0.77 11.89 5.13
C LEU A 231 -1.60 13.05 4.53
N SER A 232 -2.91 13.06 4.80
CA SER A 232 -3.82 14.11 4.34
C SER A 232 -3.66 15.45 5.05
N SER A 233 -2.99 15.55 6.20
CA SER A 233 -2.83 16.81 6.94
C SER A 233 -1.64 17.65 6.50
N PHE A 234 -0.73 17.09 5.71
CA PHE A 234 0.45 17.82 5.25
C PHE A 234 0.11 18.68 4.03
N GLU A 235 0.51 19.95 4.07
CA GLU A 235 0.45 20.84 2.91
C GLU A 235 1.56 20.50 1.89
N ASP A 236 2.77 20.24 2.40
CA ASP A 236 3.95 19.89 1.60
C ASP A 236 4.07 18.37 1.38
N LEU A 237 4.32 17.98 0.12
CA LEU A 237 4.41 16.57 -0.29
C LEU A 237 5.68 15.88 0.22
N THR A 238 6.76 16.64 0.37
CA THR A 238 8.05 16.16 0.89
C THR A 238 7.93 15.87 2.38
N GLU A 239 7.25 16.74 3.12
CA GLU A 239 6.95 16.52 4.55
C GLU A 239 6.05 15.31 4.74
N ALA A 240 5.02 15.13 3.90
CA ALA A 240 4.15 13.96 3.94
C ALA A 240 4.95 12.65 3.81
N ALA A 241 5.85 12.55 2.82
CA ALA A 241 6.71 11.38 2.65
C ALA A 241 7.73 11.24 3.79
N ALA A 242 8.33 12.34 4.24
CA ALA A 242 9.30 12.35 5.33
C ALA A 242 8.70 11.89 6.67
N SER A 243 7.40 12.10 6.89
CA SER A 243 6.69 11.62 8.09
C SER A 243 6.74 10.09 8.26
N LEU A 244 6.97 9.34 7.17
CA LEU A 244 7.07 7.88 7.18
C LEU A 244 8.48 7.36 7.49
N LYS A 245 9.51 8.21 7.45
CA LYS A 245 10.91 7.79 7.65
C LYS A 245 11.17 7.08 8.97
N PRO A 246 10.66 7.54 10.13
CA PRO A 246 10.86 6.82 11.39
C PRO A 246 10.25 5.42 11.37
N LEU A 247 9.08 5.26 10.74
CA LEU A 247 8.39 3.99 10.60
C LEU A 247 9.13 3.05 9.64
N LEU A 248 9.64 3.58 8.52
CA LEU A 248 10.48 2.84 7.56
C LEU A 248 11.77 2.33 8.19
N GLU A 249 12.43 3.16 9.00
CA GLU A 249 13.66 2.79 9.68
C GLU A 249 13.41 1.70 10.73
N ALA A 250 12.32 1.80 11.51
CA ALA A 250 11.94 0.76 12.44
C ALA A 250 11.64 -0.58 11.73
N ALA A 251 10.98 -0.53 10.57
CA ALA A 251 10.74 -1.73 9.77
C ALA A 251 12.06 -2.35 9.26
N ARG A 252 12.99 -1.51 8.78
CA ARG A 252 14.33 -1.93 8.32
C ARG A 252 15.13 -2.61 9.43
N GLN A 253 15.01 -2.13 10.67
CA GLN A 253 15.68 -2.72 11.83
C GLN A 253 15.04 -4.05 12.28
N ARG A 254 13.71 -4.20 12.11
CA ARG A 254 13.00 -5.43 12.49
C ARG A 254 13.24 -6.58 11.51
N VAL A 255 13.33 -6.31 10.21
CA VAL A 255 13.58 -7.35 9.20
C VAL A 255 15.09 -7.62 9.08
N PRO A 256 15.55 -8.88 9.10
CA PRO A 256 16.95 -9.22 8.85
C PRO A 256 17.45 -8.70 7.50
N ALA A 257 18.67 -8.15 7.45
CA ALA A 257 19.22 -7.47 6.28
C ALA A 257 19.27 -8.35 5.03
N GLU A 258 19.55 -9.64 5.20
CA GLU A 258 19.58 -10.64 4.15
C GLU A 258 18.20 -10.96 3.55
N LEU A 259 17.11 -10.59 4.24
CA LEU A 259 15.72 -10.81 3.81
C LEU A 259 15.02 -9.55 3.32
N HIS A 260 15.65 -8.36 3.42
CA HIS A 260 15.07 -7.11 2.90
C HIS A 260 14.63 -7.26 1.45
N ALA A 261 15.44 -7.94 0.64
CA ALA A 261 15.21 -8.06 -0.79
C ALA A 261 13.99 -8.89 -1.20
N CYS A 262 13.38 -9.64 -0.27
CA CYS A 262 12.15 -10.43 -0.50
C CYS A 262 11.05 -10.13 0.50
N ALA A 263 11.28 -9.20 1.43
CA ALA A 263 10.23 -8.66 2.28
C ALA A 263 9.47 -7.60 1.48
N GLY A 264 8.21 -7.91 1.16
CA GLY A 264 7.34 -6.98 0.43
C GLY A 264 7.03 -5.75 1.28
N ILE A 265 7.11 -4.56 0.68
CA ILE A 265 6.65 -3.31 1.28
C ILE A 265 5.44 -2.77 0.52
N GLU A 266 4.40 -2.39 1.26
CA GLU A 266 3.18 -1.81 0.72
C GLU A 266 2.70 -0.67 1.61
N LEU A 267 2.03 0.32 1.01
CA LEU A 267 1.25 1.34 1.70
C LEU A 267 -0.13 1.38 1.09
N LYS A 268 -1.16 1.24 1.92
CA LYS A 268 -2.53 1.53 1.50
C LYS A 268 -3.07 2.69 2.31
N ALA A 269 -3.55 3.71 1.60
CA ALA A 269 -4.25 4.84 2.21
C ALA A 269 -5.75 4.58 2.23
N THR A 270 -6.43 4.96 3.32
CA THR A 270 -7.86 4.71 3.49
C THR A 270 -8.68 5.98 3.19
N ALA A 271 -9.90 6.06 3.74
CA ALA A 271 -10.85 7.15 3.58
C ALA A 271 -10.25 8.57 3.71
N GLY A 272 -9.27 8.76 4.61
CA GLY A 272 -8.67 10.09 4.85
C GLY A 272 -8.05 10.71 3.60
N LEU A 273 -7.27 9.92 2.85
CA LEU A 273 -6.61 10.42 1.64
C LEU A 273 -7.58 10.53 0.45
N ARG A 274 -8.69 9.77 0.44
CA ARG A 274 -9.74 9.90 -0.59
C ARG A 274 -10.35 11.30 -0.62
N ARG A 275 -10.39 12.00 0.53
CA ARG A 275 -11.04 13.30 0.71
C ARG A 275 -10.25 14.50 0.20
N VAL A 276 -8.94 14.38 0.04
CA VAL A 276 -8.10 15.53 -0.37
C VAL A 276 -8.16 15.80 -1.88
N GLY A 277 -8.94 15.03 -2.63
CA GLY A 277 -9.06 15.08 -4.09
C GLY A 277 -8.05 14.17 -4.78
N SER A 278 -8.46 13.58 -5.91
CA SER A 278 -7.68 12.55 -6.63
C SER A 278 -6.30 13.05 -7.06
N GLU A 279 -6.20 14.28 -7.58
CA GLU A 279 -4.93 14.86 -8.03
C GLU A 279 -3.93 14.99 -6.88
N ARG A 280 -4.39 15.52 -5.73
CA ARG A 280 -3.54 15.70 -4.56
C ARG A 280 -3.15 14.37 -3.93
N ALA A 281 -4.11 13.44 -3.82
CA ALA A 281 -3.85 12.10 -3.32
C ALA A 281 -2.78 11.39 -4.15
N GLU A 282 -2.86 11.43 -5.49
CA GLU A 282 -1.83 10.82 -6.34
C GLU A 282 -0.46 11.50 -6.22
N LYS A 283 -0.41 12.83 -6.04
CA LYS A 283 0.85 13.53 -5.77
C LYS A 283 1.50 13.07 -4.46
N ILE A 284 0.71 12.88 -3.41
CA ILE A 284 1.17 12.33 -2.12
C ILE A 284 1.68 10.90 -2.30
N LEU A 285 0.90 10.03 -2.95
CA LEU A 285 1.29 8.63 -3.19
C LEU A 285 2.54 8.54 -4.07
N ALA A 286 2.70 9.41 -5.07
CA ALA A 286 3.91 9.48 -5.87
C ALA A 286 5.15 9.88 -5.04
N ALA A 287 5.01 10.78 -4.07
CA ALA A 287 6.08 11.11 -3.14
C ALA A 287 6.45 9.91 -2.24
N VAL A 288 5.45 9.18 -1.73
CA VAL A 288 5.65 7.93 -0.97
C VAL A 288 6.35 6.86 -1.80
N ARG A 289 5.93 6.63 -3.06
CA ARG A 289 6.56 5.66 -3.98
C ARG A 289 8.06 5.96 -4.14
N ARG A 290 8.42 7.23 -4.32
CA ARG A 290 9.83 7.67 -4.42
C ARG A 290 10.60 7.42 -3.13
N GLU A 291 10.00 7.68 -1.97
CA GLU A 291 10.63 7.39 -0.68
C GLU A 291 10.86 5.88 -0.51
N PHE A 292 9.87 5.04 -0.82
CA PHE A 292 9.98 3.58 -0.71
C PHE A 292 11.08 3.00 -1.62
N GLN A 293 11.30 3.58 -2.80
CA GLN A 293 12.38 3.19 -3.72
C GLN A 293 13.79 3.43 -3.13
N LEU A 294 13.94 4.29 -2.12
CA LEU A 294 15.22 4.53 -1.43
C LEU A 294 15.56 3.43 -0.42
N HIS A 295 14.60 2.54 -0.10
CA HIS A 295 14.74 1.49 0.90
C HIS A 295 14.98 0.11 0.25
N PRO A 296 15.61 -0.84 0.98
CA PRO A 296 16.04 -2.13 0.42
C PRO A 296 14.92 -3.17 0.28
N PHE A 297 13.68 -2.81 0.62
CA PHE A 297 12.52 -3.70 0.58
C PHE A 297 12.03 -3.95 -0.85
N TRP A 298 11.37 -5.09 -1.04
CA TRP A 298 10.83 -5.44 -2.34
C TRP A 298 9.52 -4.69 -2.62
N LEU A 299 9.56 -3.80 -3.61
CA LEU A 299 8.38 -3.13 -4.15
C LEU A 299 7.89 -3.92 -5.38
N ARG A 300 6.80 -4.70 -5.22
CA ARG A 300 6.34 -5.64 -6.27
C ARG A 300 5.94 -4.92 -7.57
N SER A 301 4.94 -4.06 -7.46
CA SER A 301 4.44 -3.16 -8.50
C SER A 301 4.27 -1.81 -7.84
N GLU A 302 4.89 -0.76 -8.36
CA GLU A 302 4.89 0.56 -7.72
C GLU A 302 3.47 1.12 -7.57
N LEU A 303 2.61 0.82 -8.55
CA LEU A 303 1.23 1.27 -8.60
C LEU A 303 0.33 0.45 -7.68
N ASP A 304 0.58 -0.85 -7.52
CA ASP A 304 -0.24 -1.69 -6.65
C ASP A 304 0.21 -1.62 -5.19
N ALA A 305 1.52 -1.51 -4.95
CA ALA A 305 2.09 -1.51 -3.61
C ALA A 305 1.78 -0.24 -2.84
N VAL A 306 1.75 0.93 -3.51
CA VAL A 306 1.41 2.21 -2.90
C VAL A 306 0.17 2.77 -3.59
N ARG A 307 -0.98 2.67 -2.95
CA ARG A 307 -2.26 3.12 -3.51
C ARG A 307 -3.29 3.45 -2.44
N ILE A 308 -4.42 3.99 -2.88
CA ILE A 308 -5.63 4.05 -2.05
C ILE A 308 -6.24 2.64 -2.02
N LEU A 309 -6.55 2.15 -0.82
CA LEU A 309 -7.40 0.98 -0.63
C LEU A 309 -8.82 1.38 -1.00
N GLU A 310 -9.59 0.57 -1.70
CA GLU A 310 -11.03 0.84 -1.86
C GLU A 310 -11.82 0.32 -0.66
N GLY A 311 -12.96 0.93 -0.34
CA GLY A 311 -13.79 0.47 0.79
C GLY A 311 -14.22 -1.00 0.68
N ARG A 312 -14.45 -1.46 -0.56
CA ARG A 312 -14.77 -2.87 -0.89
C ARG A 312 -13.61 -3.84 -0.68
N GLU A 313 -12.39 -3.35 -0.43
CA GLU A 313 -11.21 -4.15 -0.13
C GLU A 313 -10.90 -4.11 1.36
N GLU A 314 -11.02 -2.93 1.98
CA GLU A 314 -10.71 -2.67 3.40
C GLU A 314 -11.47 -3.61 4.35
N GLY A 315 -12.80 -3.69 4.19
CA GLY A 315 -13.64 -4.58 4.99
C GLY A 315 -13.26 -6.06 4.84
N PRO A 316 -13.26 -6.62 3.61
CA PRO A 316 -12.87 -8.01 3.38
C PRO A 316 -11.47 -8.35 3.92
N LEU A 317 -10.48 -7.47 3.76
CA LEU A 317 -9.14 -7.70 4.30
C LEU A 317 -9.15 -7.73 5.84
N ALA A 318 -9.90 -6.85 6.50
CA ALA A 318 -10.06 -6.90 7.96
C ALA A 318 -10.81 -8.15 8.43
N TRP A 319 -11.82 -8.60 7.66
CA TRP A 319 -12.49 -9.88 7.91
C TRP A 319 -11.52 -11.06 7.81
N LEU A 320 -10.62 -11.06 6.82
CA LEU A 320 -9.58 -12.08 6.67
C LEU A 320 -8.62 -12.07 7.86
N THR A 321 -8.19 -10.89 8.33
CA THR A 321 -7.38 -10.75 9.56
C THR A 321 -8.03 -11.43 10.75
N VAL A 322 -9.26 -11.03 11.09
CA VAL A 322 -9.95 -11.52 12.29
C VAL A 322 -10.14 -13.03 12.20
N ASN A 323 -10.62 -13.55 11.08
CA ASN A 323 -10.89 -14.97 10.94
C ASN A 323 -9.62 -15.82 10.83
N PHE A 324 -8.53 -15.27 10.29
CA PHE A 324 -7.22 -15.91 10.34
C PHE A 324 -6.72 -16.04 11.79
N LEU A 325 -6.79 -14.96 12.57
CA LEU A 325 -6.34 -14.95 13.97
C LEU A 325 -7.19 -15.83 14.89
N LEU A 326 -8.49 -15.96 14.58
CA LEU A 326 -9.40 -16.88 15.28
C LEU A 326 -9.26 -18.34 14.84
N GLY A 327 -8.56 -18.61 13.73
CA GLY A 327 -8.50 -19.95 13.13
C GLY A 327 -9.83 -20.44 12.56
N SER A 328 -10.79 -19.55 12.30
CA SER A 328 -12.16 -19.87 11.87
C SER A 328 -12.32 -20.04 10.35
N LEU A 329 -11.25 -19.87 9.57
CA LEU A 329 -11.23 -20.08 8.10
C LEU A 329 -11.30 -21.58 7.70
N GLY A 330 -11.39 -22.48 8.67
CA GLY A 330 -11.45 -23.94 8.50
C GLY A 330 -12.83 -24.50 8.07
N ALA A 331 -12.97 -25.82 8.13
CA ALA A 331 -14.10 -26.59 7.58
C ALA A 331 -15.49 -26.13 8.09
N ASP A 332 -15.58 -25.76 9.36
CA ASP A 332 -16.83 -25.48 10.08
C ASP A 332 -17.60 -24.26 9.55
N GLY A 333 -16.95 -23.40 8.76
CA GLY A 333 -17.60 -22.35 7.94
C GLY A 333 -18.23 -21.19 8.72
N LYS A 334 -18.29 -21.24 10.06
CA LYS A 334 -18.78 -20.16 10.91
C LYS A 334 -17.68 -19.17 11.23
N THR A 335 -17.57 -18.17 10.38
CA THR A 335 -16.61 -17.07 10.52
C THR A 335 -17.23 -15.92 11.31
N ALA A 336 -16.40 -15.18 12.03
CA ALA A 336 -16.80 -13.95 12.68
C ALA A 336 -17.34 -12.93 11.68
N THR A 337 -18.39 -12.22 12.10
CA THR A 337 -18.78 -10.93 11.52
C THR A 337 -17.85 -9.86 12.09
N ILE A 338 -17.46 -8.89 11.27
CA ILE A 338 -16.60 -7.79 11.71
C ILE A 338 -17.27 -6.45 11.50
N LEU A 339 -17.03 -5.54 12.45
CA LEU A 339 -17.39 -4.13 12.44
C LEU A 339 -16.11 -3.31 12.67
N ASP A 340 -15.71 -2.54 11.67
CA ASP A 340 -14.58 -1.61 11.79
C ASP A 340 -15.11 -0.18 11.81
N LEU A 341 -14.70 0.62 12.80
CA LEU A 341 -15.02 2.04 12.87
C LEU A 341 -13.74 2.85 12.82
N GLY A 342 -13.40 3.31 11.62
CA GLY A 342 -12.32 4.26 11.40
C GLY A 342 -12.77 5.71 11.59
N GLY A 343 -11.85 6.65 11.34
CA GLY A 343 -12.18 8.08 11.41
C GLY A 343 -13.02 8.56 10.22
N GLY A 344 -12.78 7.99 9.03
CA GLY A 344 -13.44 8.40 7.78
C GLY A 344 -14.61 7.53 7.34
N SER A 345 -14.56 6.23 7.62
CA SER A 345 -15.53 5.23 7.17
C SER A 345 -15.80 4.20 8.28
N THR A 346 -16.87 3.44 8.11
CA THR A 346 -17.15 2.23 8.90
C THR A 346 -17.47 1.07 7.98
N GLN A 347 -17.02 -0.13 8.33
CA GLN A 347 -17.18 -1.34 7.55
C GLN A 347 -17.98 -2.37 8.34
N ILE A 348 -18.78 -3.15 7.61
CA ILE A 348 -19.43 -4.35 8.10
C ILE A 348 -19.17 -5.47 7.09
N VAL A 349 -18.68 -6.61 7.56
CA VAL A 349 -18.50 -7.82 6.74
C VAL A 349 -19.06 -9.03 7.46
N MET A 350 -19.94 -9.76 6.79
CA MET A 350 -20.71 -10.86 7.34
C MET A 350 -20.64 -12.07 6.41
N HIS A 351 -20.50 -13.26 6.98
CA HIS A 351 -20.69 -14.49 6.23
C HIS A 351 -22.12 -15.00 6.46
N PRO A 352 -23.05 -14.75 5.51
CA PRO A 352 -24.44 -15.14 5.68
C PRO A 352 -24.58 -16.67 5.71
N ALA A 353 -25.37 -17.19 6.66
CA ALA A 353 -25.65 -18.63 6.75
C ALA A 353 -26.31 -19.19 5.47
N ASN A 354 -27.14 -18.37 4.81
CA ASN A 354 -27.69 -18.65 3.49
C ASN A 354 -27.11 -17.66 2.48
N LYS A 355 -26.29 -18.13 1.54
CA LYS A 355 -25.69 -17.29 0.48
C LYS A 355 -26.71 -16.66 -0.47
N ASP A 356 -27.90 -17.26 -0.61
CA ASP A 356 -28.91 -16.80 -1.56
C ASP A 356 -29.47 -15.41 -1.21
N VAL A 357 -29.25 -14.94 0.04
CA VAL A 357 -29.61 -13.58 0.45
C VAL A 357 -28.84 -12.50 -0.32
N LEU A 358 -27.74 -12.87 -0.98
CA LEU A 358 -26.94 -11.96 -1.80
C LEU A 358 -27.30 -12.03 -3.30
N ASN A 359 -28.24 -12.88 -3.70
CA ASN A 359 -28.64 -13.00 -5.10
C ASN A 359 -29.19 -11.66 -5.63
N GLY A 360 -28.59 -11.15 -6.71
CA GLY A 360 -28.95 -9.85 -7.28
C GLY A 360 -28.26 -8.65 -6.61
N HIS A 361 -27.30 -8.89 -5.71
CA HIS A 361 -26.55 -7.88 -4.95
C HIS A 361 -25.03 -8.16 -5.01
N ASP A 362 -24.52 -8.49 -6.20
CA ASP A 362 -23.11 -8.86 -6.42
C ASP A 362 -22.14 -7.75 -6.00
N GLU A 363 -22.56 -6.48 -6.08
CA GLU A 363 -21.78 -5.31 -5.65
C GLU A 363 -21.49 -5.27 -4.14
N PHE A 364 -22.28 -6.01 -3.34
CA PHE A 364 -22.09 -6.18 -1.90
C PHE A 364 -21.43 -7.51 -1.55
N SER A 365 -21.05 -8.31 -2.55
CA SER A 365 -20.47 -9.64 -2.35
C SER A 365 -18.96 -9.62 -2.54
N HIS A 366 -18.23 -10.36 -1.71
CA HIS A 366 -16.81 -10.63 -1.91
C HIS A 366 -16.53 -12.13 -1.75
N ALA A 367 -15.82 -12.70 -2.72
CA ALA A 367 -15.49 -14.13 -2.73
C ALA A 367 -14.01 -14.34 -2.41
N PHE A 368 -13.74 -15.05 -1.32
CA PHE A 368 -12.41 -15.52 -0.97
C PHE A 368 -12.21 -16.96 -1.46
N ASN A 369 -11.02 -17.28 -1.97
CA ASN A 369 -10.64 -18.64 -2.28
C ASN A 369 -9.59 -19.11 -1.26
N ILE A 370 -10.03 -19.71 -0.16
CA ILE A 370 -9.18 -20.09 0.98
C ILE A 370 -9.11 -21.61 1.05
N ASN A 371 -7.91 -22.19 0.97
CA ASN A 371 -7.68 -23.64 1.02
C ASN A 371 -8.57 -24.42 0.02
N GLY A 372 -8.74 -23.88 -1.20
CA GLY A 372 -9.57 -24.49 -2.25
C GLY A 372 -11.09 -24.36 -2.03
N ARG A 373 -11.54 -23.62 -1.01
CA ARG A 373 -12.96 -23.33 -0.75
C ARG A 373 -13.27 -21.88 -1.08
N SER A 374 -14.39 -21.68 -1.77
CA SER A 374 -14.95 -20.35 -1.98
C SER A 374 -15.81 -19.95 -0.79
N ILE A 375 -15.44 -18.88 -0.09
CA ILE A 375 -16.23 -18.26 0.98
C ILE A 375 -16.74 -16.93 0.45
N VAL A 376 -18.06 -16.80 0.33
CA VAL A 376 -18.70 -15.56 -0.12
C VAL A 376 -19.24 -14.81 1.08
N VAL A 377 -18.80 -13.57 1.25
CA VAL A 377 -19.23 -12.69 2.34
C VAL A 377 -19.99 -11.50 1.78
N TYR A 378 -20.96 -11.02 2.56
CA TYR A 378 -21.46 -9.66 2.43
C TYR A 378 -20.40 -8.69 2.91
N GLN A 379 -20.17 -7.61 2.18
CA GLN A 379 -19.33 -6.50 2.61
C GLN A 379 -19.97 -5.17 2.25
N HIS A 380 -19.82 -4.19 3.14
CA HIS A 380 -20.01 -2.80 2.78
C HIS A 380 -19.10 -1.88 3.57
N SER A 381 -18.70 -0.78 2.93
CA SER A 381 -17.94 0.31 3.53
C SER A 381 -18.72 1.61 3.38
N TYR A 382 -19.23 2.13 4.49
CA TYR A 382 -19.92 3.42 4.54
C TYR A 382 -18.89 4.56 4.59
N GLU A 383 -18.44 4.99 3.41
CA GLU A 383 -17.55 6.15 3.28
C GLU A 383 -18.24 7.43 3.77
N GLY A 384 -17.54 8.22 4.58
CA GLY A 384 -18.15 9.39 5.24
C GLY A 384 -18.77 9.07 6.60
N TYR A 385 -18.95 7.80 6.96
CA TYR A 385 -19.60 7.37 8.21
C TYR A 385 -18.60 6.77 9.20
N GLY A 386 -17.35 7.23 9.18
CA GLY A 386 -16.42 7.01 10.30
C GLY A 386 -16.73 7.94 11.46
N LEU A 387 -16.09 7.74 12.61
CA LEU A 387 -16.36 8.50 13.84
C LEU A 387 -16.23 10.02 13.63
N ASN A 388 -15.10 10.48 13.07
CA ASN A 388 -14.86 11.91 12.84
C ASN A 388 -15.81 12.46 11.78
N ALA A 389 -16.01 11.69 10.71
CA ALA A 389 -16.81 12.10 9.57
C ALA A 389 -18.29 12.21 9.92
N ALA A 390 -18.83 11.31 10.73
CA ALA A 390 -20.19 11.38 11.24
C ALA A 390 -20.41 12.59 12.15
N ARG A 391 -19.44 12.91 13.02
CA ARG A 391 -19.44 14.15 13.82
C ARG A 391 -19.47 15.39 12.93
N GLU A 392 -18.57 15.46 11.95
CA GLU A 392 -18.50 16.58 10.99
C GLU A 392 -19.80 16.75 10.21
N GLN A 393 -20.38 15.66 9.71
CA GLN A 393 -21.67 15.67 9.01
C GLN A 393 -22.81 16.19 9.91
N LEU A 394 -22.92 15.68 11.14
CA LEU A 394 -23.96 16.14 12.06
C LEU A 394 -23.82 17.62 12.39
N LEU A 395 -22.60 18.07 12.72
CA LEU A 395 -22.33 19.47 13.05
C LEU A 395 -22.60 20.40 11.87
N ALA A 396 -22.26 19.99 10.65
CA ALA A 396 -22.57 20.75 9.44
C ALA A 396 -24.09 20.85 9.21
N ALA A 397 -24.83 19.73 9.32
CA ALA A 397 -26.27 19.71 9.13
C ALA A 397 -27.03 20.57 10.16
N VAL A 398 -26.64 20.49 11.43
CA VAL A 398 -27.19 21.33 12.50
C VAL A 398 -26.87 22.81 12.25
N SER A 399 -25.62 23.12 11.89
CA SER A 399 -25.19 24.48 11.54
C SER A 399 -26.02 25.06 10.39
N SER A 400 -26.22 24.31 9.30
CA SER A 400 -27.03 24.76 8.16
C SER A 400 -28.50 24.96 8.51
N SER A 401 -29.09 24.06 9.32
CA SER A 401 -30.49 24.18 9.74
C SER A 401 -30.77 25.49 10.50
N LEU A 402 -29.77 26.03 11.21
CA LEU A 402 -29.89 27.28 11.95
C LEU A 402 -29.91 28.50 11.02
N HIS A 403 -29.05 28.51 10.01
CA HIS A 403 -28.97 29.59 9.02
C HIS A 403 -30.25 29.69 8.17
N SER A 404 -30.91 28.57 7.88
CA SER A 404 -32.19 28.58 7.17
C SER A 404 -33.38 29.07 8.02
N SER A 405 -33.24 29.11 9.34
CA SER A 405 -34.31 29.47 10.28
C SER A 405 -34.31 30.96 10.66
N THR A 406 -33.18 31.66 10.45
CA THR A 406 -33.03 33.08 10.79
C THR A 406 -32.95 33.91 9.51
N GLY A 407 -34.05 34.54 9.10
CA GLY A 407 -34.03 35.57 8.06
C GLY A 407 -33.01 36.67 8.39
N ASP A 408 -32.31 37.16 7.37
CA ASP A 408 -31.24 38.16 7.42
C ASP A 408 -31.50 39.30 8.42
N THR A 409 -31.05 39.18 9.66
CA THR A 409 -30.68 40.24 10.63
C THR A 409 -30.45 39.65 12.02
N VAL A 410 -29.38 38.87 12.20
CA VAL A 410 -28.86 38.59 13.54
C VAL A 410 -27.37 38.90 13.56
N THR A 411 -27.00 39.89 14.37
CA THR A 411 -25.61 40.23 14.68
C THR A 411 -24.87 38.99 15.16
N SER A 412 -23.66 38.77 14.62
CA SER A 412 -22.73 37.64 14.86
C SER A 412 -22.48 37.22 16.32
N SER A 413 -22.95 37.99 17.30
CA SER A 413 -23.00 37.56 18.70
C SER A 413 -24.28 36.75 18.98
N MET A 414 -24.14 35.44 19.17
CA MET A 414 -25.13 34.53 19.78
C MET A 414 -26.15 33.83 18.86
N LEU A 415 -25.71 33.18 17.78
CA LEU A 415 -26.38 31.96 17.31
C LEU A 415 -26.18 30.87 18.38
N LYS A 416 -27.01 30.92 19.42
CA LYS A 416 -27.07 29.96 20.52
C LYS A 416 -27.82 28.74 20.05
N VAL A 417 -27.12 27.63 19.93
CA VAL A 417 -27.72 26.35 19.58
C VAL A 417 -27.89 25.59 20.88
N GLU A 418 -29.05 24.99 21.09
CA GLU A 418 -29.21 23.96 22.12
C GLU A 418 -28.81 22.64 21.45
N PHE A 419 -27.59 22.18 21.70
CA PHE A 419 -27.08 20.94 21.11
C PHE A 419 -26.87 19.87 22.19
N PRO A 420 -27.85 18.96 22.39
CA PRO A 420 -27.87 18.01 23.51
C PRO A 420 -26.80 16.91 23.41
N CYS A 421 -25.95 16.93 22.39
CA CYS A 421 -24.79 16.04 22.25
C CYS A 421 -23.52 16.58 22.92
N PHE A 422 -23.47 17.86 23.26
CA PHE A 422 -22.32 18.51 23.88
C PHE A 422 -22.57 18.80 25.37
N PRO A 423 -21.52 18.84 26.20
CA PRO A 423 -21.67 19.32 27.58
C PRO A 423 -22.09 20.79 27.60
N ILE A 424 -22.79 21.19 28.67
CA ILE A 424 -23.28 22.56 28.85
C ILE A 424 -22.11 23.55 28.83
N GLY A 425 -22.21 24.61 28.03
CA GLY A 425 -21.19 25.64 27.88
C GLY A 425 -20.11 25.35 26.84
N TYR A 426 -20.11 24.17 26.21
CA TYR A 426 -19.16 23.87 25.15
C TYR A 426 -19.62 24.46 23.80
N SER A 427 -18.64 24.93 23.03
CA SER A 427 -18.83 25.48 21.69
C SER A 427 -17.75 24.97 20.74
N HIS A 428 -18.18 24.36 19.64
CA HIS A 428 -17.29 23.89 18.59
C HIS A 428 -17.01 25.05 17.62
N LYS A 429 -15.78 25.59 17.68
CA LYS A 429 -15.40 26.84 17.01
C LYS A 429 -15.60 26.79 15.49
N GLU A 430 -15.27 25.65 14.88
CA GLU A 430 -15.25 25.49 13.43
C GLU A 430 -16.65 25.43 12.83
N SER A 431 -17.63 24.85 13.54
CA SER A 431 -19.01 24.72 13.05
C SER A 431 -19.96 25.78 13.61
N GLY A 432 -19.56 26.47 14.69
CA GLY A 432 -20.40 27.40 15.44
C GLY A 432 -21.49 26.73 16.29
N VAL A 433 -21.60 25.40 16.25
CA VAL A 433 -22.57 24.65 17.06
C VAL A 433 -22.12 24.68 18.52
N SER A 434 -23.04 25.08 19.40
CA SER A 434 -22.82 25.18 20.84
C SER A 434 -23.90 24.42 21.60
N ASN A 435 -23.65 24.12 22.87
CA ASN A 435 -24.69 23.86 23.85
C ASN A 435 -24.55 24.96 24.89
N GLY A 436 -25.44 25.96 24.88
CA GLY A 436 -25.31 27.23 25.60
C GLY A 436 -24.86 27.15 27.08
N LEU A 437 -24.51 28.29 27.68
CA LEU A 437 -24.10 28.34 29.08
C LEU A 437 -25.28 28.08 30.03
N LEU A 438 -25.07 27.27 31.06
CA LEU A 438 -25.96 27.04 32.22
C LEU A 438 -27.45 27.20 31.90
N SER A 439 -28.04 28.37 32.21
CA SER A 439 -29.48 28.67 32.06
C SER A 439 -30.01 28.69 30.62
N GLN A 440 -29.14 28.52 29.62
CA GLN A 440 -29.46 28.49 28.19
C GLN A 440 -28.93 27.23 27.49
N GLY A 441 -28.23 26.36 28.22
CA GLY A 441 -27.83 25.05 27.72
C GLY A 441 -28.91 24.01 28.05
N VAL A 442 -28.94 22.94 27.27
CA VAL A 442 -29.76 21.77 27.58
C VAL A 442 -28.89 20.69 28.21
N VAL A 443 -29.45 19.95 29.17
CA VAL A 443 -28.77 18.78 29.75
C VAL A 443 -28.45 17.80 28.61
N PRO A 444 -27.21 17.29 28.50
CA PRO A 444 -26.87 16.36 27.45
C PRO A 444 -27.75 15.10 27.54
N SER A 445 -28.28 14.67 26.41
CA SER A 445 -29.29 13.61 26.35
C SER A 445 -28.93 12.61 25.27
N LEU A 446 -28.72 11.36 25.67
CA LEU A 446 -28.45 10.26 24.75
C LEU A 446 -29.53 10.18 23.67
N GLN A 447 -30.81 10.15 24.08
CA GLN A 447 -31.91 9.97 23.13
C GLN A 447 -32.02 11.13 22.16
N ALA A 448 -31.91 12.37 22.64
CA ALA A 448 -31.99 13.55 21.77
C ALA A 448 -30.81 13.59 20.78
N CYS A 449 -29.61 13.19 21.22
CA CYS A 449 -28.45 13.10 20.34
C CYS A 449 -28.57 11.96 19.32
N ILE A 450 -29.07 10.79 19.71
CA ILE A 450 -29.41 9.69 18.80
C ILE A 450 -30.40 10.16 17.73
N ASP A 451 -31.45 10.89 18.13
CA ASP A 451 -32.48 11.37 17.20
C ASP A 451 -31.91 12.34 16.16
N LEU A 452 -30.93 13.18 16.56
CA LEU A 452 -30.18 14.03 15.63
C LEU A 452 -29.36 13.21 14.64
N PHE A 453 -28.63 12.19 15.11
CA PHE A 453 -27.92 11.28 14.21
C PHE A 453 -28.85 10.54 13.26
N ARG A 454 -29.99 10.02 13.75
CA ARG A 454 -30.97 9.32 12.93
C ARG A 454 -31.59 10.23 11.86
N ARG A 455 -31.76 11.51 12.17
CA ARG A 455 -32.30 12.49 11.24
C ARG A 455 -31.31 12.89 10.15
N TYR A 456 -30.05 13.13 10.49
CA TYR A 456 -29.09 13.77 9.59
C TYR A 456 -27.99 12.87 9.04
N VAL A 457 -27.71 11.74 9.69
CA VAL A 457 -26.55 10.88 9.36
C VAL A 457 -26.97 9.43 9.14
N VAL A 458 -27.52 8.76 10.15
CA VAL A 458 -27.94 7.35 10.12
C VAL A 458 -29.42 7.25 9.77
N ARG A 459 -29.78 7.63 8.53
CA ARG A 459 -31.17 7.67 8.08
C ARG A 459 -31.69 6.27 7.77
N ALA A 460 -32.00 5.51 8.81
CA ALA A 460 -32.49 4.14 8.74
C ALA A 460 -33.89 4.03 8.11
N ASP A 461 -34.65 5.13 8.12
CA ASP A 461 -36.02 5.23 7.65
C ASP A 461 -36.12 5.78 6.19
N ASP A 462 -34.97 6.04 5.54
CA ASP A 462 -34.93 6.39 4.11
C ASP A 462 -35.49 5.23 3.25
N PRO A 463 -36.09 5.51 2.08
CA PRO A 463 -36.65 4.48 1.20
C PRO A 463 -35.66 3.35 0.90
N CYS A 464 -36.08 2.11 1.13
CA CYS A 464 -35.29 0.92 0.83
C CYS A 464 -35.73 0.31 -0.49
N GLY A 465 -34.82 0.27 -1.47
CA GLY A 465 -35.06 -0.33 -2.79
C GLY A 465 -34.82 -1.84 -2.84
N SER A 466 -34.63 -2.50 -1.71
CA SER A 466 -34.26 -3.91 -1.61
C SER A 466 -35.08 -4.63 -0.54
N SER A 467 -34.89 -5.94 -0.39
CA SER A 467 -35.60 -6.75 0.62
C SER A 467 -35.29 -6.33 2.06
N SER A 468 -34.08 -5.83 2.29
CA SER A 468 -33.62 -5.31 3.57
C SER A 468 -32.55 -4.24 3.32
N CYS A 469 -32.60 -3.17 4.10
CA CYS A 469 -31.58 -2.12 4.08
C CYS A 469 -31.14 -1.82 5.51
N SER A 470 -29.92 -1.30 5.58
CA SER A 470 -29.33 -0.71 6.78
C SER A 470 -29.86 0.72 7.00
N PHE A 471 -29.12 1.72 6.51
CA PHE A 471 -29.45 3.13 6.50
C PHE A 471 -29.07 3.77 5.17
N ASN A 472 -29.65 4.94 4.86
CA ASN A 472 -29.49 5.66 3.59
C ASN A 472 -29.82 4.82 2.34
N GLY A 473 -30.78 3.88 2.46
CA GLY A 473 -31.22 3.01 1.36
C GLY A 473 -30.20 1.95 0.92
N VAL A 474 -29.13 1.72 1.68
CA VAL A 474 -28.08 0.74 1.33
C VAL A 474 -28.51 -0.68 1.72
N PHE A 475 -28.49 -1.59 0.74
CA PHE A 475 -28.78 -3.01 0.95
C PHE A 475 -27.87 -3.61 2.03
N GLN A 476 -28.51 -4.34 2.94
CA GLN A 476 -27.84 -5.13 3.96
C GLN A 476 -28.72 -6.34 4.30
N PRO A 477 -28.18 -7.56 4.29
CA PRO A 477 -28.89 -8.73 4.82
C PRO A 477 -29.32 -8.51 6.28
N ASP A 478 -30.45 -9.10 6.67
CA ASP A 478 -30.92 -9.03 8.05
C ASP A 478 -29.89 -9.68 8.99
N VAL A 479 -29.32 -8.88 9.88
CA VAL A 479 -28.27 -9.30 10.81
C VAL A 479 -28.76 -10.37 11.79
N THR A 480 -30.06 -10.41 12.11
CA THR A 480 -30.63 -11.36 13.07
C THR A 480 -30.69 -12.79 12.52
N THR A 481 -30.70 -12.94 11.20
CA THR A 481 -30.76 -14.24 10.51
C THR A 481 -29.48 -14.57 9.75
N SER A 482 -28.71 -13.56 9.36
CA SER A 482 -27.51 -13.72 8.52
C SER A 482 -26.24 -13.93 9.34
N VAL A 483 -26.14 -13.39 10.56
CA VAL A 483 -24.93 -13.54 11.38
C VAL A 483 -24.84 -14.97 11.92
N SER A 484 -23.81 -15.69 11.47
CA SER A 484 -23.61 -17.13 11.78
C SER A 484 -22.55 -17.40 12.85
N GLY A 485 -21.75 -16.39 13.20
CA GLY A 485 -20.64 -16.46 14.15
C GLY A 485 -20.59 -15.23 15.08
N PRO A 486 -19.55 -15.12 15.93
CA PRO A 486 -19.40 -13.97 16.82
C PRO A 486 -19.22 -12.66 16.05
N VAL A 487 -19.65 -11.54 16.64
CA VAL A 487 -19.48 -10.20 16.06
C VAL A 487 -18.30 -9.52 16.75
N TYR A 488 -17.26 -9.18 15.99
CA TYR A 488 -16.09 -8.45 16.48
C TYR A 488 -16.19 -6.98 16.07
N ALA A 489 -16.04 -6.08 17.04
CA ALA A 489 -16.04 -4.64 16.84
C ALA A 489 -14.70 -4.04 17.28
N PHE A 490 -13.99 -3.36 16.39
CA PHE A 490 -12.64 -2.86 16.68
C PHE A 490 -12.44 -1.42 16.21
N SER A 491 -11.20 -0.93 16.30
CA SER A 491 -10.85 0.48 16.09
C SER A 491 -11.59 1.38 17.08
N PHE A 492 -12.31 2.41 16.63
CA PHE A 492 -12.98 3.33 17.54
C PHE A 492 -14.10 2.71 18.37
N TYR A 493 -14.68 1.56 17.98
CA TYR A 493 -15.58 0.83 18.87
C TYR A 493 -14.86 0.40 20.15
N TYR A 494 -13.65 -0.16 20.02
CA TYR A 494 -12.84 -0.55 21.17
C TYR A 494 -12.40 0.66 21.97
N ASP A 495 -11.88 1.71 21.31
CA ASP A 495 -11.34 2.88 22.01
C ASP A 495 -12.42 3.63 22.82
N LEU A 496 -13.65 3.70 22.32
CA LEU A 496 -14.78 4.32 23.03
C LEU A 496 -15.29 3.43 24.18
N LEU A 497 -15.44 2.12 23.96
CA LEU A 497 -16.10 1.25 24.94
C LEU A 497 -15.15 0.75 26.03
N ARG A 498 -13.91 0.43 25.69
CA ARG A 498 -12.97 -0.22 26.62
C ARG A 498 -12.80 0.53 27.95
N PRO A 499 -12.70 1.88 28.01
CA PRO A 499 -12.60 2.60 29.28
C PRO A 499 -13.76 2.40 30.25
N HIS A 500 -14.93 1.99 29.74
CA HIS A 500 -16.16 1.81 30.53
C HIS A 500 -16.47 0.33 30.84
N VAL A 501 -15.74 -0.61 30.23
CA VAL A 501 -15.93 -2.05 30.45
C VAL A 501 -15.05 -2.56 31.59
N PRO A 502 -15.62 -3.24 32.60
CA PRO A 502 -14.85 -3.83 33.70
C PRO A 502 -13.74 -4.76 33.20
N GLY A 503 -12.59 -4.76 33.88
CA GLY A 503 -11.50 -5.67 33.53
C GLY A 503 -11.90 -7.14 33.65
N GLY A 504 -11.44 -7.96 32.69
CA GLY A 504 -11.68 -9.41 32.66
C GLY A 504 -12.69 -9.88 31.61
N THR A 505 -13.33 -8.97 30.89
CA THR A 505 -14.14 -9.28 29.69
C THR A 505 -13.91 -8.23 28.61
N ASP A 506 -13.93 -8.69 27.36
CA ASP A 506 -13.96 -7.85 26.16
C ASP A 506 -15.25 -8.12 25.35
N VAL A 507 -16.28 -8.68 26.00
CA VAL A 507 -17.59 -8.95 25.41
C VAL A 507 -18.64 -8.11 26.10
N VAL A 508 -19.40 -7.36 25.31
CA VAL A 508 -20.51 -6.51 25.77
C VAL A 508 -21.75 -6.76 24.93
N ARG A 509 -22.94 -6.66 25.52
CA ARG A 509 -24.18 -6.60 24.72
C ARG A 509 -24.38 -5.20 24.17
N LEU A 510 -25.14 -5.08 23.08
CA LEU A 510 -25.59 -3.77 22.61
C LEU A 510 -26.37 -3.00 23.68
N GLN A 511 -27.11 -3.69 24.56
CA GLN A 511 -27.73 -3.05 25.72
C GLN A 511 -26.70 -2.42 26.66
N ASP A 512 -25.58 -3.09 26.93
CA ASP A 512 -24.52 -2.55 27.78
C ASP A 512 -23.89 -1.30 27.11
N VAL A 513 -23.74 -1.30 25.77
CA VAL A 513 -23.29 -0.12 25.00
C VAL A 513 -24.26 1.07 25.15
N ILE A 514 -25.57 0.81 25.13
CA ILE A 514 -26.60 1.83 25.36
C ILE A 514 -26.50 2.38 26.79
N ASP A 515 -26.36 1.50 27.79
CA ASP A 515 -26.26 1.89 29.19
C ASP A 515 -24.98 2.70 29.48
N ILE A 516 -23.85 2.34 28.83
CA ILE A 516 -22.61 3.11 28.85
C ILE A 516 -22.83 4.50 28.24
N ALA A 517 -23.41 4.58 27.05
CA ALA A 517 -23.66 5.85 26.36
C ALA A 517 -24.57 6.78 27.18
N ASP A 518 -25.58 6.22 27.83
CA ASP A 518 -26.53 6.92 28.68
C ASP A 518 -25.85 7.46 29.94
N HIS A 519 -24.97 6.66 30.56
CA HIS A 519 -24.12 7.11 31.66
C HIS A 519 -23.16 8.24 31.24
N VAL A 520 -22.46 8.08 30.11
CA VAL A 520 -21.54 9.08 29.55
C VAL A 520 -22.24 10.42 29.30
N CYS A 521 -23.44 10.40 28.69
CA CYS A 521 -24.19 11.62 28.44
C CYS A 521 -24.66 12.30 29.74
N ARG A 522 -25.06 11.55 30.77
CA ARG A 522 -25.41 12.15 32.08
C ARG A 522 -24.23 12.81 32.77
N VAL A 523 -23.04 12.19 32.76
CA VAL A 523 -21.87 12.75 33.45
C VAL A 523 -21.29 13.96 32.71
N ALA A 524 -21.50 14.04 31.39
CA ALA A 524 -21.08 15.19 30.58
C ALA A 524 -21.70 16.52 31.05
N GLU A 525 -22.84 16.51 31.77
CA GLU A 525 -23.47 17.69 32.36
C GLU A 525 -22.51 18.50 33.26
N PHE A 526 -21.61 17.81 33.98
CA PHE A 526 -20.75 18.42 35.00
C PHE A 526 -19.31 18.68 34.54
N GLU A 527 -18.93 18.24 33.33
CA GLU A 527 -17.53 18.10 32.93
C GLU A 527 -16.96 19.26 32.09
N ALA A 528 -17.75 20.26 31.70
CA ALA A 528 -17.26 21.40 30.90
C ALA A 528 -16.15 22.25 31.59
N GLY A 529 -15.86 22.03 32.86
CA GLY A 529 -14.79 22.69 33.61
C GLY A 529 -14.00 21.79 34.58
N ALA A 530 -14.35 20.51 34.69
CA ALA A 530 -13.59 19.58 35.52
C ALA A 530 -12.46 19.00 34.67
N LYS A 531 -11.22 19.39 34.99
CA LYS A 531 -10.00 18.72 34.51
C LYS A 531 -10.08 17.25 34.91
N ARG A 532 -10.71 16.41 34.08
CA ARG A 532 -10.61 14.97 34.24
C ARG A 532 -9.16 14.64 33.92
N SER A 533 -8.46 14.29 34.99
CA SER A 533 -7.09 13.83 35.12
C SER A 533 -6.37 13.58 33.80
N ASP A 534 -5.16 14.13 33.69
CA ASP A 534 -4.10 13.88 32.69
C ASP A 534 -3.69 12.40 32.51
N ASN A 535 -4.55 11.44 32.89
CA ASN A 535 -4.29 10.00 32.96
C ASN A 535 -5.19 9.14 32.06
N LEU A 536 -6.14 9.70 31.32
CA LEU A 536 -6.63 9.05 30.10
C LEU A 536 -5.72 9.55 28.99
N ASN A 537 -4.84 8.67 28.48
CA ASN A 537 -3.94 8.94 27.37
C ASN A 537 -4.62 9.84 26.31
N ALA A 538 -4.32 11.15 26.38
CA ALA A 538 -4.80 12.20 25.50
C ALA A 538 -4.10 12.10 24.12
N SER A 539 -4.03 10.89 23.58
CA SER A 539 -3.17 10.56 22.45
C SER A 539 -3.88 10.70 21.11
N SER A 540 -5.23 10.67 21.09
CA SER A 540 -6.01 10.76 19.85
C SER A 540 -6.78 12.09 19.77
N PRO A 541 -6.48 12.96 18.80
CA PRO A 541 -7.24 14.19 18.55
C PRO A 541 -8.73 13.97 18.30
N SER A 542 -9.13 12.73 17.99
CA SER A 542 -10.51 12.31 17.74
C SER A 542 -11.32 12.01 19.00
N LEU A 543 -10.70 11.79 20.16
CA LEU A 543 -11.39 11.31 21.38
C LEU A 543 -11.35 12.36 22.49
N LYS A 544 -11.85 13.56 22.19
CA LYS A 544 -11.91 14.64 23.17
C LYS A 544 -13.07 14.42 24.16
N PRO A 545 -12.88 14.71 25.46
CA PRO A 545 -13.94 14.56 26.47
C PRO A 545 -15.25 15.26 26.10
N GLU A 546 -15.17 16.44 25.50
CA GLU A 546 -16.34 17.24 25.12
C GLU A 546 -17.18 16.61 24.00
N TRP A 547 -16.65 15.57 23.34
CA TRP A 547 -17.32 14.83 22.28
C TRP A 547 -17.75 13.43 22.70
N GLU A 548 -17.53 13.01 23.96
CA GLU A 548 -17.85 11.65 24.39
C GLU A 548 -19.33 11.31 24.25
N CYS A 549 -20.25 12.16 24.72
CA CYS A 549 -21.69 11.92 24.57
C CYS A 549 -22.10 11.86 23.09
N LEU A 550 -21.55 12.75 22.25
CA LEU A 550 -21.77 12.73 20.80
C LEU A 550 -21.31 11.41 20.17
N HIS A 551 -20.08 10.97 20.45
CA HIS A 551 -19.50 9.75 19.87
C HIS A 551 -20.19 8.48 20.36
N HIS A 552 -20.54 8.41 21.65
CA HIS A 552 -21.30 7.28 22.19
C HIS A 552 -22.73 7.22 21.62
N SER A 553 -23.39 8.37 21.49
CA SER A 553 -24.69 8.45 20.82
C SER A 553 -24.61 8.00 19.36
N TYR A 554 -23.51 8.33 18.67
CA TYR A 554 -23.28 7.89 17.29
C TYR A 554 -23.16 6.36 17.17
N ILE A 555 -22.34 5.71 17.99
CA ILE A 555 -22.18 4.26 17.90
C ILE A 555 -23.48 3.53 18.28
N VAL A 556 -24.29 4.08 19.20
CA VAL A 556 -25.63 3.54 19.47
C VAL A 556 -26.56 3.72 18.26
N ALA A 557 -26.58 4.93 17.66
CA ALA A 557 -27.37 5.19 16.47
C ALA A 557 -27.01 4.22 15.32
N LEU A 558 -25.71 4.03 15.10
CA LEU A 558 -25.17 3.16 14.07
C LEU A 558 -25.48 1.68 14.34
N LEU A 559 -25.16 1.15 15.52
CA LEU A 559 -25.32 -0.27 15.82
C LEU A 559 -26.81 -0.68 15.92
N ARG A 560 -27.61 0.10 16.65
CA ARG A 560 -29.02 -0.24 16.93
C ARG A 560 -29.95 0.07 15.76
N TYR A 561 -29.78 1.22 15.12
CA TYR A 561 -30.72 1.69 14.10
C TYR A 561 -30.15 1.54 12.69
N GLY A 562 -28.85 1.79 12.50
CA GLY A 562 -28.18 1.64 11.20
C GLY A 562 -28.02 0.17 10.80
N PHE A 563 -27.23 -0.59 11.56
CA PHE A 563 -26.98 -2.02 11.30
C PHE A 563 -28.09 -2.94 11.82
N ARG A 564 -28.97 -2.42 12.67
CA ARG A 564 -30.17 -3.11 13.20
C ARG A 564 -29.87 -4.32 14.08
N PHE A 565 -28.78 -4.26 14.84
CA PHE A 565 -28.51 -5.27 15.87
C PHE A 565 -29.55 -5.20 17.00
N SER A 566 -29.92 -6.35 17.54
CA SER A 566 -30.80 -6.41 18.71
C SER A 566 -30.05 -6.00 19.98
N PRO A 567 -30.74 -5.49 21.02
CA PRO A 567 -30.10 -5.16 22.30
C PRO A 567 -29.34 -6.33 22.95
N GLN A 568 -29.71 -7.57 22.62
CA GLN A 568 -29.10 -8.79 23.13
C GLN A 568 -27.85 -9.21 22.35
N GLN A 569 -27.56 -8.60 21.19
CA GLN A 569 -26.39 -8.92 20.40
C GLN A 569 -25.11 -8.73 21.22
N GLU A 570 -24.31 -9.78 21.34
CA GLU A 570 -22.97 -9.71 21.92
C GLU A 570 -21.97 -9.18 20.89
N LEU A 571 -21.14 -8.25 21.33
CA LEU A 571 -20.06 -7.61 20.58
C LEU A 571 -18.75 -7.90 21.30
N HIS A 572 -17.84 -8.57 20.61
CA HIS A 572 -16.47 -8.75 21.05
C HIS A 572 -15.68 -7.49 20.68
N ILE A 573 -15.45 -6.61 21.65
CA ILE A 573 -14.64 -5.41 21.41
C ILE A 573 -13.15 -5.81 21.40
N ALA A 574 -12.44 -5.54 20.31
CA ALA A 574 -11.06 -6.01 20.20
C ALA A 574 -10.13 -4.89 19.74
N LYS A 575 -8.97 -4.78 20.41
CA LYS A 575 -7.80 -4.09 19.86
C LYS A 575 -6.81 -5.07 19.26
N LYS A 576 -6.70 -6.23 19.90
CA LYS A 576 -5.82 -7.33 19.48
C LYS A 576 -6.52 -8.66 19.60
N ILE A 577 -6.21 -9.58 18.69
CA ILE A 577 -6.58 -10.99 18.79
C ILE A 577 -5.29 -11.79 18.74
N ALA A 578 -5.12 -12.71 19.69
CA ALA A 578 -3.91 -13.52 19.84
C ALA A 578 -2.60 -12.69 19.91
N GLY A 579 -2.66 -11.45 20.41
CA GLY A 579 -1.51 -10.55 20.52
C GLY A 579 -1.24 -9.66 19.30
N PHE A 580 -2.03 -9.79 18.23
CA PHE A 580 -1.87 -9.07 16.96
C PHE A 580 -2.96 -8.02 16.76
N GLU A 581 -2.62 -6.87 16.18
CA GLU A 581 -3.57 -5.78 15.92
C GLU A 581 -4.74 -6.24 15.03
N THR A 582 -5.96 -5.84 15.41
CA THR A 582 -7.16 -6.06 14.60
C THR A 582 -7.31 -4.94 13.59
N SER A 583 -6.78 -5.15 12.38
CA SER A 583 -6.94 -4.22 11.25
C SER A 583 -6.89 -4.97 9.91
N TRP A 584 -7.14 -4.28 8.80
CA TRP A 584 -7.03 -4.88 7.46
C TRP A 584 -5.60 -5.28 7.06
N SER A 585 -4.57 -4.79 7.76
CA SER A 585 -3.18 -4.89 7.31
C SER A 585 -2.64 -6.33 7.30
N LEU A 586 -3.04 -7.17 8.26
CA LEU A 586 -2.65 -8.58 8.28
C LEU A 586 -3.30 -9.35 7.12
N GLY A 587 -4.59 -9.14 6.87
CA GLY A 587 -5.29 -9.71 5.71
C GLY A 587 -4.66 -9.30 4.39
N ALA A 588 -4.23 -8.04 4.25
CA ALA A 588 -3.46 -7.58 3.09
C ALA A 588 -2.12 -8.32 2.98
N SER A 589 -1.39 -8.46 4.08
CA SER A 589 -0.14 -9.19 4.12
C SER A 589 -0.31 -10.65 3.68
N ILE A 590 -1.34 -11.31 4.19
CA ILE A 590 -1.71 -12.69 3.83
C ILE A 590 -2.06 -12.79 2.35
N ALA A 591 -2.97 -11.95 1.86
CA ALA A 591 -3.39 -11.96 0.46
C ALA A 591 -2.20 -11.70 -0.48
N SER A 592 -1.31 -10.77 -0.09
CA SER A 592 -0.09 -10.50 -0.81
C SER A 592 0.85 -11.70 -0.80
N LEU A 593 1.03 -12.40 0.33
CA LEU A 593 1.84 -13.62 0.39
C LEU A 593 1.21 -14.76 -0.42
N GLU A 594 -0.11 -14.91 -0.42
CA GLU A 594 -0.80 -15.91 -1.25
C GLU A 594 -0.64 -15.66 -2.74
N GLN A 595 -0.73 -14.40 -3.19
CA GLN A 595 -0.42 -14.04 -4.58
C GLN A 595 1.05 -14.28 -4.94
N MET A 596 1.95 -14.37 -3.95
CA MET A 596 3.35 -14.76 -4.15
C MET A 596 3.54 -16.28 -4.16
N GLY A 597 2.59 -17.05 -3.64
CA GLY A 597 2.65 -18.51 -3.45
C GLY A 597 2.18 -19.29 -4.66
#